data_AF-A0A7Y9WCM8-F1
#
_entry.id   AF-A0A7Y9WCM8-F1
#
_cell.length_a   1.000
_cell.length_b   1.000
_cell.length_c   1.000
_cell.angle_alpha   90.00
_cell.angle_beta   90.00
_cell.angle_gamma   90.00
#
_symmetry.space_group_name_H-M   'P 1'
#
loop_
_entity.id
_entity.type
_entity.pdbx_description
1 polymer ?
#
loop_
_entity_poly.entity_id
_entity_poly.type
_entity_poly.pdbx_seq_one_letter_code
_entity_poly.pdbx_strand_id
1 'polypeptide(L)'
;MTADERDAVFALLDDCDATAARRSSRLYTGFVRERVCADAAQLEAVCESVVADTLRGLHAVVLGDYEFGRNLLDGDSRSLPKTQRGDATLRFLLFERCEKRSREEVDAWLTERDGGAIEPSVAGTANVRASVERAQFDAAIAAIHNALRAGDSYQVNYTYRLGFDVFGSPIALYRRLRARQPVPFGAFIALPGSQWVLSCSPELFIEKDGAMLRARPMKGTAPRSDDPQADQGAAEFLRNDPKNRAENVMIVDLLRNDLSRVAQTGSVKVPALFSVEPYASVWQMTSTVQASLRPETSFAGVLRALFPCGSITGAPKHRTMQLIDELESTPRGLYTGAIGWLDAPSVAATAANPTVCGDFCLSVAIRTLTLSHAAQTGELQGTMGVGAGIVLDSVAADEFAECQLKASFLTGAEPGFDLFETMYATREEGARHLSRHLERLSRSAATLGFNLGDENNIRAQIVATCESLPARTPHRMRLALSKNGVTHITVAVLTPLPNQAVGVLLAPDHHFPATEAHDPLLHHKTTRRAEYDRGWREAETKGAFDTLFFNERGELTEGGRSNVFVKLAGRWWTPPLASGVLPGVMRSVLLEEGADLQAAEKVLTQADLMNAEALLICNALRGAVPARIIR
;
A
#
# COMPACT_ATOMS: atom_id res chain seq x y z
N MET A 1 -12.78 26.81 6.38
CA MET A 1 -12.04 26.17 5.29
C MET A 1 -11.97 27.12 4.11
N THR A 2 -10.77 27.37 3.60
CA THR A 2 -10.55 28.05 2.31
C THR A 2 -11.08 27.18 1.16
N ALA A 3 -11.22 27.72 -0.06
CA ALA A 3 -11.62 26.93 -1.22
C ALA A 3 -10.62 25.79 -1.50
N ASP A 4 -9.32 26.06 -1.38
CA ASP A 4 -8.25 25.07 -1.55
C ASP A 4 -8.33 23.93 -0.52
N GLU A 5 -8.66 24.24 0.74
CA GLU A 5 -8.86 23.22 1.79
C GLU A 5 -10.09 22.33 1.52
N ARG A 6 -11.13 22.85 0.87
CA ARG A 6 -12.33 22.07 0.50
C ARG A 6 -12.09 21.14 -0.67
N ASP A 7 -11.21 21.52 -1.60
CA ASP A 7 -10.87 20.69 -2.77
C ASP A 7 -9.74 19.69 -2.47
N ALA A 8 -8.98 19.91 -1.39
CA ALA A 8 -8.01 18.94 -0.87
C ALA A 8 -8.66 17.67 -0.30
N VAL A 9 -9.91 17.76 0.17
CA VAL A 9 -10.69 16.63 0.69
C VAL A 9 -11.65 16.15 -0.41
N PHE A 10 -11.51 14.88 -0.80
CA PHE A 10 -12.34 14.26 -1.82
C PHE A 10 -12.50 12.76 -1.54
N ALA A 11 -13.49 12.13 -2.17
CA ALA A 11 -13.61 10.69 -2.17
C ALA A 11 -13.89 10.18 -3.58
N LEU A 12 -13.08 9.24 -4.05
CA LEU A 12 -13.35 8.46 -5.24
C LEU A 12 -13.76 7.06 -4.80
N LEU A 13 -14.99 6.65 -5.09
CA LEU A 13 -15.43 5.24 -5.02
C LEU A 13 -15.28 4.66 -6.43
N ASP A 14 -14.30 3.77 -6.59
CA ASP A 14 -13.78 3.29 -7.88
C ASP A 14 -14.26 1.87 -8.16
N ASP A 15 -15.17 1.74 -9.12
CA ASP A 15 -15.68 0.47 -9.61
C ASP A 15 -14.93 0.07 -10.89
N CYS A 16 -14.15 -1.01 -10.85
CA CYS A 16 -13.39 -1.49 -12.00
C CYS A 16 -14.26 -1.94 -13.18
N ASP A 17 -15.55 -2.19 -12.94
CA ASP A 17 -16.54 -2.61 -13.93
C ASP A 17 -17.34 -1.42 -14.49
N ALA A 18 -17.01 -0.18 -14.09
CA ALA A 18 -17.65 1.03 -14.58
C ALA A 18 -17.35 1.25 -16.07
N THR A 19 -18.40 1.39 -16.88
CA THR A 19 -18.30 1.61 -18.32
C THR A 19 -18.91 2.95 -18.73
N ALA A 20 -18.64 3.41 -19.95
CA ALA A 20 -19.29 4.61 -20.49
C ALA A 20 -20.84 4.53 -20.52
N ALA A 21 -21.39 3.32 -20.64
CA ALA A 21 -22.84 3.08 -20.58
C ALA A 21 -23.37 2.98 -19.15
N ARG A 22 -22.57 2.43 -18.22
CA ARG A 22 -22.89 2.29 -16.80
C ARG A 22 -21.79 2.93 -15.96
N ARG A 23 -21.89 4.25 -15.76
CA ARG A 23 -20.99 5.02 -14.91
C ARG A 23 -21.29 4.75 -13.44
N SER A 24 -20.69 3.70 -12.88
CA SER A 24 -20.91 3.28 -11.50
C SER A 24 -19.89 3.83 -10.51
N SER A 25 -18.68 4.22 -10.95
CA SER A 25 -17.72 4.94 -10.11
C SER A 25 -18.28 6.30 -9.71
N ARG A 26 -17.98 6.75 -8.49
CA ARG A 26 -18.50 8.01 -7.92
C ARG A 26 -17.36 8.88 -7.40
N LEU A 27 -17.23 10.08 -7.94
CA LEU A 27 -16.26 11.08 -7.50
C LEU A 27 -16.98 12.19 -6.72
N TYR A 28 -16.62 12.34 -5.45
CA TYR A 28 -17.16 13.32 -4.52
C TYR A 28 -16.16 14.46 -4.29
N THR A 29 -16.60 15.70 -4.50
CA THR A 29 -15.76 16.92 -4.38
C THR A 29 -16.53 18.07 -3.76
N GLY A 30 -15.81 19.11 -3.31
CA GLY A 30 -16.40 20.23 -2.56
C GLY A 30 -16.81 19.78 -1.17
N PHE A 31 -15.84 19.36 -0.35
CA PHE A 31 -16.10 18.92 1.02
C PHE A 31 -16.75 20.04 1.84
N VAL A 32 -17.85 19.72 2.53
CA VAL A 32 -18.59 20.68 3.37
C VAL A 32 -18.30 20.46 4.83
N ARG A 33 -18.49 19.22 5.30
CA ARG A 33 -18.38 18.82 6.71
C ARG A 33 -18.39 17.31 6.86
N GLU A 34 -17.99 16.86 8.03
CA GLU A 34 -18.14 15.49 8.49
C GLU A 34 -19.19 15.42 9.59
N ARG A 35 -20.01 14.36 9.59
CA ARG A 35 -20.82 13.97 10.75
C ARG A 35 -20.25 12.68 11.35
N VAL A 36 -20.00 12.70 12.64
CA VAL A 36 -19.38 11.59 13.37
C VAL A 36 -20.36 11.05 14.41
N CYS A 37 -20.60 9.75 14.37
CA CYS A 37 -21.31 9.01 15.41
C CYS A 37 -20.30 8.17 16.19
N ALA A 38 -19.90 8.65 17.37
CA ALA A 38 -19.06 7.90 18.31
C ALA A 38 -19.88 7.10 19.32
N ASP A 39 -21.09 7.56 19.63
CA ASP A 39 -22.01 6.90 20.56
C ASP A 39 -23.13 6.19 19.79
N ALA A 40 -23.23 4.86 19.96
CA ALA A 40 -24.24 4.02 19.35
C ALA A 40 -25.68 4.44 19.70
N ALA A 41 -25.91 5.06 20.87
CA ALA A 41 -27.22 5.56 21.27
C ALA A 41 -27.67 6.75 20.39
N GLN A 42 -26.74 7.52 19.84
CA GLN A 42 -27.01 8.68 18.98
C GLN A 42 -27.16 8.33 17.49
N LEU A 43 -27.01 7.05 17.12
CA LEU A 43 -26.96 6.63 15.72
C LEU A 43 -28.19 7.07 14.91
N GLU A 44 -29.38 6.99 15.50
CA GLU A 44 -30.62 7.42 14.83
C GLU A 44 -30.57 8.91 14.47
N ALA A 45 -30.30 9.76 15.48
CA ALA A 45 -30.27 11.21 15.32
C ALA A 45 -29.17 11.67 14.33
N VAL A 46 -28.02 10.99 14.32
CA VAL A 46 -26.96 11.28 13.35
C VAL A 46 -27.40 10.89 11.95
N CYS A 47 -28.02 9.72 11.75
CA CYS A 47 -28.51 9.28 10.44
C CYS A 47 -29.64 10.19 9.92
N GLU A 48 -30.58 10.60 10.77
CA GLU A 48 -31.62 11.58 10.42
C GLU A 48 -31.01 12.91 9.96
N SER A 49 -29.96 13.37 10.66
CA SER A 49 -29.25 14.59 10.29
C SER A 49 -28.51 14.47 8.96
N VAL A 50 -27.96 13.29 8.65
CA VAL A 50 -27.36 12.99 7.33
C VAL A 50 -28.43 12.99 6.25
N VAL A 51 -29.57 12.33 6.48
CA VAL A 51 -30.70 12.33 5.54
C VAL A 51 -31.16 13.76 5.26
N ALA A 52 -31.33 14.59 6.29
CA ALA A 52 -31.69 16.00 6.13
C ALA A 52 -30.67 16.80 5.31
N ASP A 53 -29.37 16.51 5.48
CA ASP A 53 -28.32 17.13 4.66
C ASP A 53 -28.37 16.64 3.20
N THR A 54 -28.62 15.35 2.96
CA THR A 54 -28.74 14.82 1.60
C THR A 54 -29.98 15.33 0.86
N LEU A 55 -31.10 15.52 1.56
CA LEU A 55 -32.31 16.16 1.00
C LEU A 55 -32.09 17.64 0.64
N ARG A 56 -31.09 18.29 1.23
CA ARG A 56 -30.64 19.65 0.83
C ARG A 56 -29.64 19.64 -0.33
N GLY A 57 -29.38 18.48 -0.92
CA GLY A 57 -28.51 18.32 -2.09
C GLY A 57 -27.05 17.97 -1.76
N LEU A 58 -26.72 17.65 -0.51
CA LEU A 58 -25.39 17.11 -0.20
C LEU A 58 -25.31 15.61 -0.53
N HIS A 59 -24.09 15.13 -0.76
CA HIS A 59 -23.81 13.74 -1.08
C HIS A 59 -22.96 13.10 0.02
N ALA A 60 -23.35 11.91 0.50
CA ALA A 60 -22.71 11.27 1.65
C ALA A 60 -21.85 10.07 1.26
N VAL A 61 -20.62 10.07 1.76
CA VAL A 61 -19.72 8.90 1.79
C VAL A 61 -19.66 8.38 3.23
N VAL A 62 -19.80 7.07 3.40
CA VAL A 62 -19.88 6.40 4.70
C VAL A 62 -18.55 5.69 4.98
N LEU A 63 -17.99 5.92 6.16
CA LEU A 63 -16.84 5.18 6.70
C LEU A 63 -17.21 4.67 8.09
N GLY A 64 -17.17 3.37 8.32
CA GLY A 64 -17.50 2.78 9.62
C GLY A 64 -16.35 1.95 10.14
N ASP A 65 -15.84 2.29 11.32
CA ASP A 65 -14.82 1.49 12.01
C ASP A 65 -15.45 0.20 12.57
N TYR A 66 -14.70 -0.90 12.52
CA TYR A 66 -15.16 -2.22 12.97
C TYR A 66 -15.71 -2.21 14.40
N GLU A 67 -14.99 -1.57 15.33
CA GLU A 67 -15.35 -1.49 16.74
C GLU A 67 -16.65 -0.73 16.99
N PHE A 68 -17.09 0.13 16.06
CA PHE A 68 -18.41 0.77 16.18
C PHE A 68 -19.52 -0.29 16.17
N GLY A 69 -19.35 -1.39 15.43
CA GLY A 69 -20.31 -2.48 15.41
C GLY A 69 -20.41 -3.24 16.73
N ARG A 70 -19.32 -3.31 17.50
CA ARG A 70 -19.33 -3.84 18.87
C ARG A 70 -20.21 -2.97 19.77
N ASN A 71 -20.04 -1.65 19.66
CA ASN A 71 -20.80 -0.68 20.44
C ASN A 71 -22.32 -0.75 20.12
N LEU A 72 -22.72 -1.20 18.92
CA LEU A 72 -24.12 -1.43 18.57
C LEU A 72 -24.73 -2.68 19.24
N LEU A 73 -23.92 -3.69 19.55
CA LEU A 73 -24.38 -4.95 20.15
C LEU A 73 -24.45 -4.88 21.68
N ASP A 74 -23.60 -4.07 22.32
CA ASP A 74 -23.39 -4.04 23.78
C ASP A 74 -24.36 -3.14 24.58
N GLY A 75 -25.45 -2.66 23.98
CA GLY A 75 -26.40 -1.70 24.56
C GLY A 75 -26.45 -1.66 26.09
N ASP A 76 -25.94 -0.56 26.68
CA ASP A 76 -25.94 -0.23 28.12
C ASP A 76 -25.24 -1.19 29.12
N SER A 77 -24.41 -2.14 28.68
CA SER A 77 -23.68 -3.02 29.62
C SER A 77 -22.39 -2.38 30.18
N ARG A 78 -22.44 -1.96 31.44
CA ARG A 78 -21.26 -1.63 32.25
C ARG A 78 -20.48 -2.91 32.60
N SER A 79 -19.23 -2.97 32.14
CA SER A 79 -18.04 -3.62 32.75
C SER A 79 -17.35 -4.72 31.93
N LEU A 80 -16.30 -4.33 31.20
CA LEU A 80 -15.13 -5.14 30.89
C LEU A 80 -13.89 -4.22 30.96
N PRO A 81 -12.70 -4.72 31.39
CA PRO A 81 -11.57 -3.87 31.76
C PRO A 81 -10.84 -3.31 30.54
N LYS A 82 -10.58 -1.99 30.54
CA LYS A 82 -9.58 -1.24 29.74
C LYS A 82 -9.24 -1.79 28.34
N THR A 83 -10.21 -1.89 27.43
CA THR A 83 -9.93 -1.70 25.99
C THR A 83 -10.20 -0.24 25.64
N GLN A 84 -9.43 0.38 24.73
CA GLN A 84 -9.50 1.81 24.39
C GLN A 84 -10.91 2.20 23.90
N ARG A 85 -11.78 2.65 24.81
CA ARG A 85 -13.20 2.98 24.57
C ARG A 85 -13.44 4.26 23.73
N GLY A 86 -12.41 4.86 23.14
CA GLY A 86 -12.44 6.28 22.75
C GLY A 86 -12.82 6.62 21.30
N ASP A 87 -12.37 5.85 20.31
CA ASP A 87 -12.12 6.47 18.99
C ASP A 87 -12.83 5.79 17.81
N ALA A 88 -13.62 4.74 18.04
CA ALA A 88 -14.31 4.01 16.97
C ALA A 88 -15.57 4.76 16.53
N THR A 89 -15.66 5.07 15.24
CA THR A 89 -16.69 5.97 14.72
C THR A 89 -17.37 5.46 13.47
N LEU A 90 -18.64 5.84 13.31
CA LEU A 90 -19.29 5.87 12.02
C LEU A 90 -19.29 7.32 11.52
N ARG A 91 -18.67 7.55 10.37
CA ARG A 91 -18.42 8.86 9.79
C ARG A 91 -19.16 9.00 8.47
N PHE A 92 -19.75 10.17 8.26
CA PHE A 92 -20.39 10.58 7.03
C PHE A 92 -19.69 11.83 6.51
N LEU A 93 -18.94 11.68 5.43
CA LEU A 93 -18.31 12.79 4.73
C LEU A 93 -19.33 13.39 3.75
N LEU A 94 -19.62 14.68 3.88
CA LEU A 94 -20.64 15.37 3.10
C LEU A 94 -19.99 16.30 2.07
N PHE A 95 -20.40 16.13 0.82
CA PHE A 95 -19.86 16.84 -0.34
C PHE A 95 -20.95 17.58 -1.11
N GLU A 96 -20.58 18.69 -1.76
CA GLU A 96 -21.49 19.47 -2.62
C GLU A 96 -21.77 18.76 -3.95
N ARG A 97 -20.82 17.95 -4.44
CA ARG A 97 -20.89 17.34 -5.78
C ARG A 97 -20.59 15.85 -5.71
N CYS A 98 -21.35 15.06 -6.47
CA CYS A 98 -21.09 13.65 -6.75
C CYS A 98 -21.22 13.40 -8.26
N GLU A 99 -20.10 13.16 -8.92
CA GLU A 99 -20.06 12.87 -10.35
C GLU A 99 -19.92 11.37 -10.58
N LYS A 100 -20.80 10.80 -11.40
CA LYS A 100 -20.68 9.40 -11.82
C LYS A 100 -19.71 9.32 -13.00
N ARG A 101 -18.74 8.40 -12.94
CA ARG A 101 -17.64 8.27 -13.91
C ARG A 101 -17.55 6.85 -14.46
N SER A 102 -17.08 6.70 -15.69
CA SER A 102 -16.58 5.41 -16.21
C SER A 102 -15.16 5.15 -15.70
N ARG A 103 -14.67 3.93 -15.88
CA ARG A 103 -13.28 3.60 -15.54
C ARG A 103 -12.26 4.45 -16.30
N GLU A 104 -12.48 4.69 -17.59
CA GLU A 104 -11.58 5.52 -18.41
C GLU A 104 -11.54 6.98 -17.93
N GLU A 105 -12.69 7.52 -17.52
CA GLU A 105 -12.79 8.87 -16.95
C GLU A 105 -12.07 8.96 -15.59
N VAL A 106 -12.12 7.89 -14.78
CA VAL A 106 -11.35 7.77 -13.53
C VAL A 106 -9.85 7.67 -13.82
N ASP A 107 -9.44 6.87 -14.79
CA ASP A 107 -8.04 6.71 -15.18
C ASP A 107 -7.43 8.04 -15.63
N ALA A 108 -8.18 8.82 -16.42
CA ALA A 108 -7.78 10.17 -16.83
C ALA A 108 -7.64 11.11 -15.63
N TRP A 109 -8.61 11.11 -14.71
CA TRP A 109 -8.59 11.93 -13.51
C TRP A 109 -7.42 11.62 -12.57
N LEU A 110 -7.10 10.33 -12.40
CA LEU A 110 -5.95 9.87 -11.62
C LEU A 110 -4.62 10.25 -12.28
N THR A 111 -4.55 10.10 -13.61
CA THR A 111 -3.35 10.44 -14.40
C THR A 111 -3.02 11.92 -14.30
N GLU A 112 -4.01 12.80 -14.46
CA GLU A 112 -3.84 14.25 -14.35
C GLU A 112 -3.27 14.66 -12.98
N ARG A 113 -3.75 14.03 -11.89
CA ARG A 113 -3.30 14.32 -10.52
C ARG A 113 -1.97 13.65 -10.14
N ASP A 114 -1.50 12.70 -10.94
CA ASP A 114 -0.20 12.04 -10.81
C ASP A 114 0.80 12.54 -11.87
N GLY A 115 0.75 13.84 -12.18
CA GLY A 115 1.73 14.50 -13.07
C GLY A 115 1.50 14.29 -14.57
N GLY A 116 0.39 13.68 -14.97
CA GLY A 116 -0.04 13.56 -16.38
C GLY A 116 0.58 12.40 -17.17
N ALA A 117 1.46 11.59 -16.56
CA ALA A 117 2.09 10.46 -17.22
C ALA A 117 1.20 9.20 -17.18
N ILE A 118 1.16 8.47 -18.31
CA ILE A 118 0.40 7.20 -18.43
C ILE A 118 0.89 6.19 -17.38
N GLU A 119 2.21 6.02 -17.25
CA GLU A 119 2.78 5.21 -16.20
C GLU A 119 2.67 5.93 -14.84
N PRO A 120 2.24 5.23 -13.77
CA PRO A 120 2.22 5.81 -12.43
C PRO A 120 3.59 6.31 -12.01
N SER A 121 3.64 7.43 -11.28
CA SER A 121 4.87 7.90 -10.65
C SER A 121 5.46 6.84 -9.71
N VAL A 122 6.75 6.97 -9.38
CA VAL A 122 7.37 6.07 -8.40
C VAL A 122 6.71 6.24 -7.05
N ALA A 123 6.16 5.15 -6.53
CA ALA A 123 5.55 5.09 -5.20
C ALA A 123 5.48 3.65 -4.70
N GLY A 124 5.51 3.48 -3.38
CA GLY A 124 5.53 2.15 -2.77
C GLY A 124 5.69 2.22 -1.26
N THR A 125 5.95 1.06 -0.67
CA THR A 125 6.13 0.92 0.78
C THR A 125 7.54 0.51 1.14
N ALA A 126 7.98 0.95 2.31
CA ALA A 126 9.24 0.58 2.93
C ALA A 126 9.02 0.14 4.39
N ASN A 127 9.99 -0.57 4.96
CA ASN A 127 10.03 -0.95 6.38
C ASN A 127 8.75 -1.64 6.87
N VAL A 128 8.19 -2.55 6.07
CA VAL A 128 6.96 -3.28 6.42
C VAL A 128 7.18 -4.15 7.66
N ARG A 129 6.35 -3.97 8.69
CA ARG A 129 6.42 -4.66 9.98
C ARG A 129 5.07 -5.21 10.39
N ALA A 130 5.01 -6.47 10.81
CA ALA A 130 3.81 -7.06 11.38
C ALA A 130 3.67 -6.69 12.87
N SER A 131 2.43 -6.48 13.33
CA SER A 131 2.10 -6.21 14.74
C SER A 131 2.17 -7.45 15.64
N VAL A 132 2.43 -8.62 15.04
CA VAL A 132 2.59 -9.90 15.73
C VAL A 132 3.77 -10.65 15.15
N GLU A 133 4.53 -11.31 16.02
CA GLU A 133 5.52 -12.30 15.63
C GLU A 133 4.90 -13.67 15.38
N ARG A 134 5.65 -14.57 14.75
CA ARG A 134 5.15 -15.92 14.43
C ARG A 134 4.69 -16.70 15.66
N ALA A 135 5.44 -16.65 16.76
CA ALA A 135 5.07 -17.35 17.99
C ALA A 135 3.77 -16.81 18.61
N GLN A 136 3.53 -15.49 18.50
CA GLN A 136 2.29 -14.87 18.98
C GLN A 136 1.10 -15.26 18.11
N PHE A 137 1.29 -15.32 16.79
CA PHE A 137 0.27 -15.83 15.87
C PHE A 137 -0.11 -17.28 16.22
N ASP A 138 0.86 -18.17 16.37
CA ASP A 138 0.60 -19.58 16.69
C ASP A 138 -0.12 -19.74 18.04
N ALA A 139 0.23 -18.94 19.05
CA ALA A 139 -0.45 -18.91 20.34
C ALA A 139 -1.91 -18.43 20.22
N ALA A 140 -2.18 -17.41 19.42
CA ALA A 140 -3.54 -16.93 19.17
C ALA A 140 -4.39 -17.99 18.47
N ILE A 141 -3.86 -18.70 17.47
CA ILE A 141 -4.56 -19.81 16.81
C ILE A 141 -4.89 -20.93 17.81
N ALA A 142 -3.96 -21.28 18.70
CA ALA A 142 -4.21 -22.27 19.74
C ALA A 142 -5.31 -21.84 20.71
N ALA A 143 -5.33 -20.56 21.11
CA ALA A 143 -6.39 -20.00 21.96
C ALA A 143 -7.75 -20.01 21.25
N ILE A 144 -7.80 -19.68 19.96
CA ILE A 144 -9.01 -19.77 19.14
C ILE A 144 -9.52 -21.22 19.09
N HIS A 145 -8.66 -22.20 18.82
CA HIS A 145 -9.06 -23.60 18.82
C HIS A 145 -9.66 -24.04 20.16
N ASN A 146 -9.15 -23.55 21.28
CA ASN A 146 -9.73 -23.83 22.60
C ASN A 146 -11.13 -23.23 22.74
N ALA A 147 -11.34 -21.99 22.29
CA ALA A 147 -12.66 -21.35 22.26
C ALA A 147 -13.64 -22.10 21.34
N LEU A 148 -13.20 -22.54 20.16
CA LEU A 148 -14.03 -23.34 19.25
C LEU A 148 -14.42 -24.69 19.86
N ARG A 149 -13.49 -25.38 20.54
CA ARG A 149 -13.79 -26.65 21.25
C ARG A 149 -14.74 -26.47 22.43
N ALA A 150 -14.68 -25.31 23.09
CA ALA A 150 -15.59 -24.96 24.16
C ALA A 150 -17.01 -24.62 23.65
N GLY A 151 -17.17 -24.40 22.34
CA GLY A 151 -18.43 -23.98 21.73
C GLY A 151 -18.70 -22.48 21.85
N ASP A 152 -17.69 -21.68 22.22
CA ASP A 152 -17.83 -20.22 22.35
C ASP A 152 -18.04 -19.54 20.98
N SER A 153 -17.50 -20.16 19.92
CA SER A 153 -17.63 -19.71 18.54
C SER A 153 -17.50 -20.92 17.60
N TYR A 154 -17.95 -20.77 16.35
CA TYR A 154 -17.77 -21.76 15.27
C TYR A 154 -16.66 -21.36 14.29
N GLN A 155 -16.43 -20.04 14.17
CA GLN A 155 -15.37 -19.45 13.36
C GLN A 155 -14.92 -18.17 14.04
N VAL A 156 -13.63 -17.85 14.00
CA VAL A 156 -13.09 -16.54 14.40
C VAL A 156 -12.24 -16.01 13.26
N ASN A 157 -12.55 -14.84 12.73
CA ASN A 157 -11.65 -14.17 11.80
C ASN A 157 -10.55 -13.48 12.60
N TYR A 158 -9.37 -14.08 12.70
CA TYR A 158 -8.23 -13.52 13.42
C TYR A 158 -7.39 -12.66 12.50
N THR A 159 -7.03 -11.46 12.96
CA THR A 159 -6.31 -10.48 12.15
C THR A 159 -5.16 -9.84 12.92
N TYR A 160 -4.18 -9.33 12.17
CA TYR A 160 -3.10 -8.49 12.67
C TYR A 160 -2.84 -7.33 11.69
N ARG A 161 -1.94 -6.42 12.04
CA ARG A 161 -1.64 -5.22 11.23
C ARG A 161 -0.25 -5.29 10.64
N LEU A 162 -0.11 -4.73 9.45
CA LEU A 162 1.14 -4.39 8.83
C LEU A 162 1.30 -2.87 8.88
N GLY A 163 2.31 -2.38 9.60
CA GLY A 163 2.76 -0.99 9.57
C GLY A 163 3.89 -0.81 8.56
N PHE A 164 3.95 0.34 7.90
CA PHE A 164 4.96 0.62 6.87
C PHE A 164 5.13 2.13 6.64
N ASP A 165 6.28 2.50 6.07
CA ASP A 165 6.52 3.84 5.54
C ASP A 165 6.09 3.88 4.07
N VAL A 166 5.70 5.07 3.59
CA VAL A 166 5.30 5.30 2.19
C VAL A 166 6.30 6.24 1.54
N PHE A 167 6.80 5.86 0.37
CA PHE A 167 7.52 6.77 -0.52
C PHE A 167 6.69 7.06 -1.77
N GLY A 168 6.87 8.25 -2.34
CA GLY A 168 6.02 8.76 -3.42
C GLY A 168 4.66 9.27 -2.92
N SER A 169 3.77 9.61 -3.84
CA SER A 169 2.46 10.19 -3.51
C SER A 169 1.39 9.12 -3.24
N PRO A 170 0.39 9.40 -2.36
CA PRO A 170 -0.75 8.50 -2.16
C PRO A 170 -1.48 8.13 -3.45
N ILE A 171 -1.60 9.06 -4.39
CA ILE A 171 -2.27 8.80 -5.67
C ILE A 171 -1.49 7.85 -6.56
N ALA A 172 -0.16 8.00 -6.65
CA ALA A 172 0.70 7.09 -7.39
C ALA A 172 0.66 5.68 -6.77
N LEU A 173 0.68 5.59 -5.43
CA LEU A 173 0.52 4.33 -4.72
C LEU A 173 -0.85 3.69 -5.02
N TYR A 174 -1.93 4.46 -5.01
CA TYR A 174 -3.27 3.96 -5.37
C TYR A 174 -3.33 3.46 -6.80
N ARG A 175 -2.79 4.21 -7.78
CA ARG A 175 -2.72 3.79 -9.20
C ARG A 175 -2.00 2.45 -9.36
N ARG A 176 -0.91 2.22 -8.60
CA ARG A 176 -0.17 0.95 -8.60
C ARG A 176 -0.97 -0.20 -7.98
N LEU A 177 -1.62 0.04 -6.84
CA LEU A 177 -2.42 -0.98 -6.14
C LEU A 177 -3.65 -1.40 -6.95
N ARG A 178 -4.40 -0.44 -7.51
CA ARG A 178 -5.60 -0.74 -8.32
C ARG A 178 -5.29 -1.43 -9.64
N ALA A 179 -4.13 -1.14 -10.25
CA ALA A 179 -3.68 -1.84 -11.45
C ALA A 179 -3.35 -3.31 -11.15
N ARG A 180 -2.70 -3.56 -10.00
CA ARG A 180 -2.39 -4.92 -9.52
C ARG A 180 -3.65 -5.70 -9.18
N GLN A 181 -4.68 -5.04 -8.64
CA GLN A 181 -5.92 -5.70 -8.26
C GLN A 181 -7.15 -4.83 -8.54
N PRO A 182 -7.70 -4.94 -9.77
CA PRO A 182 -8.99 -4.32 -10.11
C PRO A 182 -10.10 -4.94 -9.27
N VAL A 183 -10.93 -4.10 -8.64
CA VAL A 183 -12.05 -4.53 -7.79
C VAL A 183 -13.28 -3.63 -7.99
N PRO A 184 -14.50 -4.15 -7.73
CA PRO A 184 -15.75 -3.39 -7.90
C PRO A 184 -16.01 -2.36 -6.79
N PHE A 185 -15.31 -2.44 -5.64
CA PHE A 185 -15.52 -1.54 -4.50
C PHE A 185 -14.22 -0.87 -4.04
N GLY A 186 -13.41 -0.42 -5.00
CA GLY A 186 -12.23 0.39 -4.72
C GLY A 186 -12.59 1.74 -4.10
N ALA A 187 -11.68 2.33 -3.34
CA ALA A 187 -11.83 3.69 -2.84
C ALA A 187 -10.48 4.41 -2.73
N PHE A 188 -10.44 5.68 -3.10
CA PHE A 188 -9.33 6.60 -2.84
C PHE A 188 -9.87 7.88 -2.23
N ILE A 189 -9.60 8.07 -0.94
CA ILE A 189 -10.21 9.13 -0.14
C ILE A 189 -9.11 9.96 0.50
N ALA A 190 -9.10 11.25 0.19
CA ALA A 190 -8.35 12.25 0.95
C ALA A 190 -9.26 12.75 2.06
N LEU A 191 -8.87 12.50 3.31
CA LEU A 191 -9.59 12.90 4.51
C LEU A 191 -9.07 14.25 5.03
N PRO A 192 -9.86 14.98 5.84
CA PRO A 192 -9.37 16.12 6.59
C PRO A 192 -8.11 15.77 7.41
N GLY A 193 -7.19 16.72 7.56
CA GLY A 193 -5.97 16.52 8.37
C GLY A 193 -4.86 15.72 7.66
N SER A 194 -4.83 15.73 6.32
CA SER A 194 -3.81 15.05 5.51
C SER A 194 -3.74 13.54 5.74
N GLN A 195 -4.91 12.93 5.99
CA GLN A 195 -5.07 11.48 6.11
C GLN A 195 -5.62 10.91 4.80
N TRP A 196 -5.31 9.64 4.53
CA TRP A 196 -5.73 9.00 3.29
C TRP A 196 -6.27 7.59 3.52
N VAL A 197 -7.24 7.18 2.71
CA VAL A 197 -7.71 5.80 2.63
C VAL A 197 -7.54 5.31 1.19
N LEU A 198 -6.80 4.21 1.02
CA LEU A 198 -6.61 3.54 -0.25
C LEU A 198 -7.17 2.12 -0.11
N SER A 199 -8.32 1.85 -0.71
CA SER A 199 -9.02 0.58 -0.63
C SER A 199 -9.10 -0.11 -1.98
N CYS A 200 -8.76 -1.40 -2.01
CA CYS A 200 -9.02 -2.30 -3.13
C CYS A 200 -9.90 -3.47 -2.65
N SER A 201 -11.05 -3.15 -2.06
CA SER A 201 -11.98 -4.15 -1.55
C SER A 201 -12.78 -4.84 -2.67
N PRO A 202 -12.79 -6.19 -2.71
CA PRO A 202 -13.64 -6.96 -3.61
C PRO A 202 -15.01 -7.32 -3.00
N GLU A 203 -15.21 -7.17 -1.69
CA GLU A 203 -16.36 -7.77 -0.98
C GLU A 203 -17.48 -6.75 -0.73
N LEU A 204 -18.68 -7.07 -1.22
CA LEU A 204 -19.89 -6.35 -0.86
C LEU A 204 -20.32 -6.73 0.56
N PHE A 205 -20.35 -5.76 1.47
CA PHE A 205 -20.99 -5.96 2.77
C PHE A 205 -22.51 -6.01 2.59
N ILE A 206 -23.10 -4.92 2.11
CA ILE A 206 -24.54 -4.80 1.95
C ILE A 206 -24.89 -3.70 0.94
N GLU A 207 -25.88 -3.95 0.09
CA GLU A 207 -26.43 -2.97 -0.84
C GLU A 207 -27.95 -2.95 -0.73
N LYS A 208 -28.52 -1.75 -0.80
CA LYS A 208 -29.96 -1.52 -0.93
C LYS A 208 -30.26 -0.84 -2.25
N ASP A 209 -31.16 -1.45 -3.03
CA ASP A 209 -31.75 -0.89 -4.24
C ASP A 209 -33.28 -0.94 -4.11
N GLY A 210 -33.90 0.22 -3.91
CA GLY A 210 -35.32 0.33 -3.58
C GLY A 210 -35.65 -0.44 -2.30
N ALA A 211 -36.47 -1.49 -2.40
CA ALA A 211 -36.83 -2.34 -1.27
C ALA A 211 -35.92 -3.59 -1.14
N MET A 212 -35.04 -3.86 -2.12
CA MET A 212 -34.20 -5.04 -2.13
C MET A 212 -32.91 -4.79 -1.36
N LEU A 213 -32.61 -5.64 -0.41
CA LEU A 213 -31.35 -5.66 0.33
C LEU A 213 -30.54 -6.89 -0.10
N ARG A 214 -29.27 -6.71 -0.46
CA ARG A 214 -28.40 -7.75 -1.01
C ARG A 214 -27.03 -7.78 -0.35
N ALA A 215 -26.59 -8.98 0.02
CA ALA A 215 -25.21 -9.26 0.44
C ALA A 215 -24.59 -10.31 -0.48
N ARG A 216 -23.27 -10.23 -0.71
CA ARG A 216 -22.55 -11.17 -1.57
C ARG A 216 -21.28 -11.68 -0.88
N PRO A 217 -21.39 -12.66 0.03
CA PRO A 217 -20.23 -13.26 0.65
C PRO A 217 -19.33 -13.93 -0.39
N MET A 218 -18.03 -13.84 -0.14
CA MET A 218 -17.01 -14.47 -0.96
C MET A 218 -16.13 -15.39 -0.09
N LYS A 219 -16.00 -16.65 -0.50
CA LYS A 219 -15.13 -17.62 0.19
C LYS A 219 -14.69 -18.71 -0.77
N GLY A 220 -13.39 -18.96 -0.80
CA GLY A 220 -12.75 -19.89 -1.72
C GLY A 220 -12.20 -19.19 -2.96
N THR A 221 -10.93 -19.45 -3.25
CA THR A 221 -10.21 -18.91 -4.40
C THR A 221 -9.39 -19.98 -5.08
N ALA A 222 -9.27 -19.92 -6.40
CA ALA A 222 -8.32 -20.71 -7.17
C ALA A 222 -7.51 -19.79 -8.09
N PRO A 223 -6.22 -20.08 -8.35
CA PRO A 223 -5.43 -19.27 -9.28
C PRO A 223 -6.01 -19.37 -10.70
N ARG A 224 -5.90 -18.27 -11.45
CA ARG A 224 -6.16 -18.26 -12.89
C ARG A 224 -4.97 -18.88 -13.63
N SER A 225 -5.24 -19.45 -14.80
CA SER A 225 -4.23 -19.99 -15.71
C SER A 225 -4.36 -19.37 -17.10
N ASP A 226 -3.22 -19.18 -17.78
CA ASP A 226 -3.19 -18.75 -19.18
C ASP A 226 -3.59 -19.89 -20.14
N ASP A 227 -3.45 -21.15 -19.70
CA ASP A 227 -4.00 -22.31 -20.39
C ASP A 227 -5.52 -22.41 -20.11
N PRO A 228 -6.40 -22.25 -21.14
CA PRO A 228 -7.84 -22.27 -20.96
C PRO A 228 -8.40 -23.59 -20.38
N GLN A 229 -7.77 -24.73 -20.68
CA GLN A 229 -8.25 -26.02 -20.17
C GLN A 229 -7.92 -26.17 -18.69
N ALA A 230 -6.70 -25.80 -18.29
CA ALA A 230 -6.30 -25.77 -16.89
C ALA A 230 -7.10 -24.72 -16.09
N ASP A 231 -7.37 -23.55 -16.69
CA ASP A 231 -8.14 -22.47 -16.05
C ASP A 231 -9.59 -22.89 -15.77
N GLN A 232 -10.24 -23.50 -16.77
CA GLN A 232 -11.59 -24.07 -16.62
C GLN A 232 -11.60 -25.20 -15.59
N GLY A 233 -10.58 -26.07 -15.60
CA GLY A 233 -10.42 -27.13 -14.61
C GLY A 233 -10.29 -26.59 -13.18
N ALA A 234 -9.55 -25.51 -12.98
CA ALA A 234 -9.43 -24.84 -11.68
C ALA A 234 -10.78 -24.24 -11.21
N ALA A 235 -11.54 -23.64 -12.12
CA ALA A 235 -12.88 -23.13 -11.83
C ALA A 235 -13.86 -24.24 -11.43
N GLU A 236 -13.85 -25.36 -12.15
CA GLU A 236 -14.68 -26.53 -11.87
C GLU A 236 -14.28 -27.24 -10.58
N PHE A 237 -12.98 -27.32 -10.29
CA PHE A 237 -12.48 -27.81 -9.01
C PHE A 237 -12.99 -26.94 -7.86
N LEU A 238 -12.79 -25.61 -7.95
CA LEU A 238 -13.25 -24.68 -6.91
C LEU A 238 -14.77 -24.78 -6.69
N ARG A 239 -15.55 -24.85 -7.76
CA ARG A 239 -17.01 -24.99 -7.70
C ARG A 239 -17.44 -26.25 -6.92
N ASN A 240 -16.69 -27.34 -7.03
CA ASN A 240 -17.05 -28.64 -6.49
C ASN A 240 -16.32 -28.99 -5.18
N ASP A 241 -15.33 -28.19 -4.77
CA ASP A 241 -14.51 -28.46 -3.59
C ASP A 241 -15.37 -28.49 -2.30
N PRO A 242 -15.43 -29.65 -1.60
CA PRO A 242 -16.29 -29.80 -0.43
C PRO A 242 -15.96 -28.83 0.72
N LYS A 243 -14.67 -28.51 0.93
CA LYS A 243 -14.23 -27.61 2.00
C LYS A 243 -14.73 -26.19 1.74
N ASN A 244 -14.42 -25.63 0.56
CA ASN A 244 -14.84 -24.28 0.18
C ASN A 244 -16.36 -24.13 0.16
N ARG A 245 -17.10 -25.15 -0.30
CA ARG A 245 -18.57 -25.12 -0.26
C ARG A 245 -19.11 -25.14 1.16
N ALA A 246 -18.55 -25.96 2.06
CA ALA A 246 -18.98 -26.01 3.46
C ALA A 246 -18.77 -24.66 4.15
N GLU A 247 -17.60 -24.05 3.97
CA GLU A 247 -17.32 -22.71 4.50
C GLU A 247 -18.26 -21.65 3.91
N ASN A 248 -18.51 -21.68 2.60
CA ASN A 248 -19.41 -20.73 1.95
C ASN A 248 -20.86 -20.86 2.45
N VAL A 249 -21.39 -22.08 2.61
CA VAL A 249 -22.73 -22.33 3.17
C VAL A 249 -22.85 -21.75 4.58
N MET A 250 -21.84 -21.97 5.42
CA MET A 250 -21.83 -21.45 6.78
C MET A 250 -21.94 -19.92 6.80
N ILE A 251 -21.21 -19.23 5.91
CA ILE A 251 -21.31 -17.76 5.78
C ILE A 251 -22.67 -17.33 5.21
N VAL A 252 -23.20 -18.05 4.23
CA VAL A 252 -24.54 -17.77 3.68
C VAL A 252 -25.60 -17.87 4.77
N ASP A 253 -25.56 -18.90 5.60
CA ASP A 253 -26.53 -19.08 6.70
C ASP A 253 -26.40 -17.99 7.76
N LEU A 254 -25.17 -17.57 8.08
CA LEU A 254 -24.95 -16.41 8.94
C LEU A 254 -25.60 -15.14 8.35
N LEU A 255 -25.39 -14.87 7.05
CA LEU A 255 -25.95 -13.67 6.42
C LEU A 255 -27.45 -13.76 6.24
N ARG A 256 -28.02 -14.95 5.99
CA ARG A 256 -29.47 -15.16 5.99
C ARG A 256 -30.07 -14.80 7.35
N ASN A 257 -29.45 -15.25 8.44
CA ASN A 257 -29.87 -14.93 9.79
C ASN A 257 -29.80 -13.42 10.04
N ASP A 258 -28.69 -12.77 9.68
CA ASP A 258 -28.52 -11.33 9.82
C ASP A 258 -29.56 -10.54 9.03
N LEU A 259 -29.76 -10.85 7.73
CA LEU A 259 -30.77 -10.19 6.89
C LEU A 259 -32.19 -10.40 7.42
N SER A 260 -32.50 -11.57 7.99
CA SER A 260 -33.83 -11.86 8.54
C SER A 260 -34.26 -10.87 9.64
N ARG A 261 -33.29 -10.29 10.35
CA ARG A 261 -33.55 -9.29 11.42
C ARG A 261 -34.20 -8.03 10.88
N VAL A 262 -33.99 -7.65 9.62
CA VAL A 262 -34.52 -6.43 8.97
C VAL A 262 -35.44 -6.70 7.78
N ALA A 263 -35.50 -7.96 7.33
CA ALA A 263 -36.33 -8.37 6.21
C ALA A 263 -37.82 -8.51 6.57
N GLN A 264 -38.66 -8.44 5.53
CA GLN A 264 -40.04 -8.91 5.58
C GLN A 264 -40.07 -10.44 5.76
N THR A 265 -40.96 -10.94 6.59
CA THR A 265 -41.08 -12.37 6.89
C THR A 265 -41.21 -13.19 5.60
N GLY A 266 -40.37 -14.22 5.44
CA GLY A 266 -40.37 -15.10 4.28
C GLY A 266 -39.72 -14.53 3.00
N SER A 267 -39.19 -13.31 3.03
CA SER A 267 -38.58 -12.68 1.84
C SER A 267 -37.11 -13.04 1.61
N VAL A 268 -36.42 -13.59 2.61
CA VAL A 268 -35.00 -13.96 2.52
C VAL A 268 -34.83 -15.12 1.53
N LYS A 269 -34.05 -14.89 0.48
CA LYS A 269 -33.79 -15.84 -0.61
C LYS A 269 -32.29 -15.91 -0.92
N VAL A 270 -31.87 -17.05 -1.44
CA VAL A 270 -30.50 -17.27 -1.93
C VAL A 270 -30.55 -17.59 -3.43
N PRO A 271 -30.66 -16.58 -4.31
CA PRO A 271 -30.85 -16.80 -5.75
C PRO A 271 -29.65 -17.46 -6.43
N ALA A 272 -28.45 -17.34 -5.85
CA ALA A 272 -27.23 -17.92 -6.39
C ALA A 272 -26.35 -18.47 -5.26
N LEU A 273 -25.93 -19.72 -5.38
CA LEU A 273 -25.02 -20.41 -4.48
C LEU A 273 -23.82 -20.94 -5.27
N PHE A 274 -22.61 -20.71 -4.73
CA PHE A 274 -21.36 -21.22 -5.30
C PHE A 274 -21.08 -20.75 -6.73
N SER A 275 -21.46 -19.50 -7.03
CA SER A 275 -21.10 -18.86 -8.30
C SER A 275 -19.60 -18.65 -8.35
N VAL A 276 -18.94 -19.16 -9.38
CA VAL A 276 -17.50 -18.96 -9.59
C VAL A 276 -17.31 -17.86 -10.62
N GLU A 277 -16.76 -16.74 -10.16
CA GLU A 277 -16.60 -15.51 -10.94
C GLU A 277 -15.11 -15.30 -11.30
N PRO A 278 -14.82 -14.87 -12.55
CA PRO A 278 -13.46 -14.55 -12.96
C PRO A 278 -13.03 -13.19 -12.40
N TYR A 279 -11.89 -13.16 -11.72
CA TYR A 279 -11.12 -11.95 -11.44
C TYR A 279 -9.78 -12.03 -12.19
N ALA A 280 -9.04 -10.92 -12.26
CA ALA A 280 -7.83 -10.81 -13.08
C ALA A 280 -6.81 -11.94 -12.87
N SER A 281 -6.56 -12.33 -11.61
CA SER A 281 -5.55 -13.35 -11.26
C SER A 281 -6.12 -14.57 -10.53
N VAL A 282 -7.40 -14.57 -10.17
CA VAL A 282 -8.04 -15.65 -9.40
C VAL A 282 -9.48 -15.90 -9.85
N TRP A 283 -9.92 -17.13 -9.71
CA TRP A 283 -11.32 -17.49 -9.61
C TRP A 283 -11.81 -17.26 -8.18
N GLN A 284 -12.98 -16.67 -8.04
CA GLN A 284 -13.59 -16.40 -6.73
C GLN A 284 -14.95 -17.06 -6.65
N MET A 285 -15.17 -17.84 -5.59
CA MET A 285 -16.51 -18.33 -5.27
C MET A 285 -17.29 -17.29 -4.47
N THR A 286 -18.50 -16.98 -4.93
CA THR A 286 -19.46 -16.03 -4.34
C THR A 286 -20.82 -16.71 -4.17
N SER A 287 -21.60 -16.21 -3.22
CA SER A 287 -23.03 -16.53 -3.10
C SER A 287 -23.81 -15.23 -2.96
N THR A 288 -25.08 -15.23 -3.33
CA THR A 288 -25.94 -14.03 -3.20
C THR A 288 -27.06 -14.32 -2.23
N VAL A 289 -27.18 -13.49 -1.19
CA VAL A 289 -28.31 -13.51 -0.25
C VAL A 289 -29.07 -12.20 -0.43
N GLN A 290 -30.39 -12.29 -0.60
CA GLN A 290 -31.23 -11.10 -0.80
C GLN A 290 -32.51 -11.19 0.01
N ALA A 291 -33.04 -10.04 0.42
CA ALA A 291 -34.31 -9.96 1.13
C ALA A 291 -35.02 -8.63 0.84
N SER A 292 -36.34 -8.61 1.00
CA SER A 292 -37.10 -7.36 0.93
C SER A 292 -37.06 -6.67 2.29
N LEU A 293 -36.56 -5.44 2.35
CA LEU A 293 -36.46 -4.65 3.58
C LEU A 293 -37.86 -4.30 4.11
N ARG A 294 -38.03 -4.29 5.43
CA ARG A 294 -39.28 -3.79 6.02
C ARG A 294 -39.42 -2.28 5.78
N PRO A 295 -40.60 -1.76 5.40
CA PRO A 295 -40.79 -0.35 5.03
C PRO A 295 -40.33 0.66 6.09
N GLU A 296 -40.45 0.32 7.37
CA GLU A 296 -40.11 1.17 8.52
C GLU A 296 -38.65 1.05 8.98
N THR A 297 -37.76 0.50 8.15
CA THR A 297 -36.37 0.28 8.55
C THR A 297 -35.48 1.45 8.14
N SER A 298 -34.99 2.19 9.14
CA SER A 298 -33.99 3.25 8.94
C SER A 298 -32.61 2.68 8.62
N PHE A 299 -31.71 3.53 8.11
CA PHE A 299 -30.31 3.15 7.86
C PHE A 299 -29.61 2.72 9.16
N ALA A 300 -29.89 3.44 10.26
CA ALA A 300 -29.46 3.06 11.61
C ALA A 300 -29.97 1.67 12.01
N GLY A 301 -31.24 1.37 11.72
CA GLY A 301 -31.84 0.04 11.93
C GLY A 301 -31.11 -1.07 11.16
N VAL A 302 -30.72 -0.81 9.91
CA VAL A 302 -29.91 -1.75 9.11
C VAL A 302 -28.53 -1.96 9.76
N LEU A 303 -27.84 -0.89 10.14
CA LEU A 303 -26.50 -1.01 10.75
C LEU A 303 -26.54 -1.76 12.09
N ARG A 304 -27.51 -1.47 12.99
CA ARG A 304 -27.68 -2.24 14.25
C ARG A 304 -27.95 -3.73 14.00
N ALA A 305 -28.56 -4.05 12.86
CA ALA A 305 -28.87 -5.43 12.52
C ALA A 305 -27.66 -6.17 11.95
N LEU A 306 -26.88 -5.52 11.09
CA LEU A 306 -25.94 -6.20 10.20
C LEU A 306 -24.47 -5.89 10.49
N PHE A 307 -24.15 -4.74 11.11
CA PHE A 307 -22.77 -4.28 11.29
C PHE A 307 -22.14 -4.80 12.61
N PRO A 308 -20.86 -5.25 12.62
CA PRO A 308 -19.99 -5.42 11.46
C PRO A 308 -20.36 -6.66 10.65
N CYS A 309 -19.83 -6.76 9.42
CA CYS A 309 -20.12 -7.88 8.53
C CYS A 309 -19.75 -9.21 9.21
N GLY A 310 -20.66 -10.19 9.23
CA GLY A 310 -20.37 -11.44 9.92
C GLY A 310 -19.31 -12.31 9.23
N SER A 311 -19.10 -12.16 7.91
CA SER A 311 -18.08 -12.93 7.16
C SER A 311 -16.65 -12.66 7.63
N ILE A 312 -16.37 -11.44 8.12
CA ILE A 312 -15.06 -11.00 8.63
C ILE A 312 -14.99 -10.93 10.16
N THR A 313 -15.98 -11.49 10.84
CA THR A 313 -16.05 -11.58 12.30
C THR A 313 -16.07 -13.04 12.74
N GLY A 314 -17.16 -13.75 12.44
CA GLY A 314 -17.45 -15.10 12.90
C GLY A 314 -18.80 -15.19 13.61
N ALA A 315 -19.08 -16.37 14.19
CA ALA A 315 -20.40 -16.73 14.70
C ALA A 315 -20.30 -17.56 15.98
N PRO A 316 -21.09 -17.30 17.04
CA PRO A 316 -22.05 -16.19 17.19
C PRO A 316 -21.39 -14.81 17.33
N LYS A 317 -21.85 -13.82 16.54
CA LYS A 317 -21.19 -12.52 16.32
C LYS A 317 -20.71 -11.84 17.62
N HIS A 318 -21.59 -11.70 18.61
CA HIS A 318 -21.28 -11.01 19.88
C HIS A 318 -20.13 -11.66 20.65
N ARG A 319 -20.20 -12.98 20.88
CA ARG A 319 -19.15 -13.71 21.59
C ARG A 319 -17.84 -13.73 20.80
N THR A 320 -17.91 -13.88 19.48
CA THR A 320 -16.72 -13.84 18.62
C THR A 320 -16.00 -12.49 18.68
N MET A 321 -16.74 -11.38 18.75
CA MET A 321 -16.13 -10.05 18.89
C MET A 321 -15.40 -9.87 20.22
N GLN A 322 -15.91 -10.44 21.31
CA GLN A 322 -15.20 -10.44 22.60
C GLN A 322 -13.89 -11.23 22.53
N LEU A 323 -13.91 -12.40 21.89
CA LEU A 323 -12.69 -13.18 21.66
C LEU A 323 -11.68 -12.39 20.81
N ILE A 324 -12.13 -11.68 19.77
CA ILE A 324 -11.28 -10.83 18.94
C ILE A 324 -10.62 -9.72 19.79
N ASP A 325 -11.39 -9.03 20.63
CA ASP A 325 -10.88 -8.00 21.55
C ASP A 325 -9.83 -8.54 22.53
N GLU A 326 -9.93 -9.82 22.92
CA GLU A 326 -8.97 -10.50 23.81
C GLU A 326 -7.71 -10.99 23.08
N LEU A 327 -7.84 -11.38 21.80
CA LEU A 327 -6.79 -12.06 21.04
C LEU A 327 -5.94 -11.13 20.17
N GLU A 328 -6.53 -10.07 19.61
CA GLU A 328 -5.81 -9.16 18.71
C GLU A 328 -4.99 -8.12 19.50
N SER A 329 -3.76 -7.86 19.05
CA SER A 329 -2.85 -6.92 19.73
C SER A 329 -3.20 -5.44 19.53
N THR A 330 -4.07 -5.14 18.56
CA THR A 330 -4.42 -3.77 18.16
C THR A 330 -5.86 -3.71 17.66
N PRO A 331 -6.57 -2.58 17.81
CA PRO A 331 -7.87 -2.41 17.16
C PRO A 331 -7.78 -2.53 15.63
N ARG A 332 -8.90 -2.83 14.99
CA ARG A 332 -9.06 -2.85 13.54
C ARG A 332 -9.32 -1.48 12.95
N GLY A 333 -10.06 -0.61 13.64
CA GLY A 333 -10.44 0.69 13.10
C GLY A 333 -11.22 0.51 11.79
N LEU A 334 -10.88 1.27 10.75
CA LEU A 334 -11.56 1.13 9.46
C LEU A 334 -11.40 -0.28 8.85
N TYR A 335 -10.31 -1.00 9.12
CA TYR A 335 -10.11 -2.35 8.57
C TYR A 335 -11.20 -3.32 9.05
N THR A 336 -11.78 -4.08 8.12
CA THR A 336 -12.96 -4.95 8.31
C THR A 336 -14.24 -4.22 8.77
N GLY A 337 -14.20 -2.89 8.82
CA GLY A 337 -15.37 -2.03 8.90
C GLY A 337 -16.06 -1.89 7.55
N ALA A 338 -16.59 -0.71 7.25
CA ALA A 338 -17.33 -0.43 6.02
C ALA A 338 -16.89 0.86 5.31
N ILE A 339 -16.88 0.82 3.98
CA ILE A 339 -16.71 1.99 3.11
C ILE A 339 -17.85 2.00 2.09
N GLY A 340 -18.45 3.14 1.82
CA GLY A 340 -19.49 3.20 0.80
C GLY A 340 -20.20 4.54 0.69
N TRP A 341 -21.44 4.52 0.22
CA TRP A 341 -22.25 5.71 0.00
C TRP A 341 -23.69 5.53 0.49
N LEU A 342 -24.34 6.65 0.83
CA LEU A 342 -25.75 6.73 1.19
C LEU A 342 -26.39 7.87 0.40
N ASP A 343 -27.32 7.54 -0.49
CA ASP A 343 -28.07 8.51 -1.29
C ASP A 343 -29.29 9.02 -0.51
N ALA A 344 -29.81 10.18 -0.92
CA ALA A 344 -31.03 10.73 -0.34
C ALA A 344 -32.24 9.81 -0.61
N PRO A 345 -33.14 9.60 0.37
CA PRO A 345 -34.44 9.01 0.07
C PRO A 345 -35.24 9.91 -0.87
N SER A 346 -36.19 9.33 -1.62
CA SER A 346 -37.06 10.15 -2.46
C SER A 346 -37.95 11.06 -1.60
N VAL A 347 -38.24 12.26 -2.10
CA VAL A 347 -39.10 13.23 -1.37
C VAL A 347 -40.47 12.63 -1.06
N ALA A 348 -41.04 11.89 -2.03
CA ALA A 348 -42.31 11.18 -1.85
C ALA A 348 -42.23 10.09 -0.77
N ALA A 349 -41.15 9.29 -0.75
CA ALA A 349 -40.96 8.27 0.28
C ALA A 349 -40.79 8.89 1.67
N THR A 350 -40.05 10.00 1.77
CA THR A 350 -39.80 10.69 3.05
C THR A 350 -41.09 11.31 3.62
N ALA A 351 -41.97 11.81 2.75
CA ALA A 351 -43.29 12.33 3.16
C ALA A 351 -44.21 11.22 3.69
N ALA A 352 -44.11 10.00 3.14
CA ALA A 352 -44.88 8.85 3.60
C ALA A 352 -44.31 8.20 4.86
N ASN A 353 -42.97 8.18 4.98
CA ASN A 353 -42.25 7.65 6.12
C ASN A 353 -40.98 8.48 6.40
N PRO A 354 -40.96 9.28 7.47
CA PRO A 354 -39.80 10.10 7.84
C PRO A 354 -38.52 9.29 8.13
N THR A 355 -38.66 8.01 8.44
CA THR A 355 -37.55 7.11 8.81
C THR A 355 -36.99 6.33 7.62
N VAL A 356 -37.54 6.51 6.42
CA VAL A 356 -37.13 5.75 5.23
C VAL A 356 -35.67 6.04 4.86
N CYS A 357 -34.89 5.00 4.64
CA CYS A 357 -33.53 5.14 4.14
C CYS A 357 -33.49 5.22 2.61
N GLY A 358 -32.62 6.09 2.09
CA GLY A 358 -32.27 6.09 0.67
C GLY A 358 -31.53 4.82 0.26
N ASP A 359 -31.13 4.73 -1.00
CA ASP A 359 -30.29 3.63 -1.46
C ASP A 359 -28.87 3.80 -0.95
N PHE A 360 -28.18 2.69 -0.74
CA PHE A 360 -26.81 2.69 -0.24
C PHE A 360 -26.08 1.44 -0.71
N CYS A 361 -24.76 1.53 -0.73
CA CYS A 361 -23.89 0.40 -0.95
C CYS A 361 -22.67 0.54 -0.05
N LEU A 362 -22.40 -0.50 0.74
CA LEU A 362 -21.25 -0.59 1.63
C LEU A 362 -20.44 -1.83 1.25
N SER A 363 -19.13 -1.65 1.11
CA SER A 363 -18.16 -2.74 1.00
C SER A 363 -17.51 -3.03 2.34
N VAL A 364 -17.00 -4.25 2.50
CA VAL A 364 -16.16 -4.59 3.65
C VAL A 364 -14.80 -3.94 3.44
N ALA A 365 -14.26 -3.20 4.41
CA ALA A 365 -12.97 -2.53 4.28
C ALA A 365 -11.78 -3.50 4.43
N ILE A 366 -11.53 -4.31 3.41
CA ILE A 366 -10.39 -5.23 3.30
C ILE A 366 -9.48 -4.82 2.14
N ARG A 367 -8.19 -5.19 2.22
CA ARG A 367 -7.15 -4.67 1.31
C ARG A 367 -7.19 -3.14 1.27
N THR A 368 -7.30 -2.55 2.46
CA THR A 368 -7.46 -1.13 2.71
C THR A 368 -6.28 -0.63 3.52
N LEU A 369 -5.59 0.38 2.99
CA LEU A 369 -4.54 1.12 3.67
C LEU A 369 -5.14 2.38 4.27
N THR A 370 -4.72 2.71 5.48
CA THR A 370 -4.93 4.01 6.11
C THR A 370 -3.58 4.69 6.24
N LEU A 371 -3.45 5.92 5.73
CA LEU A 371 -2.19 6.66 5.70
C LEU A 371 -2.32 7.97 6.47
N SER A 372 -1.26 8.34 7.18
CA SER A 372 -1.15 9.60 7.92
C SER A 372 0.31 10.00 8.09
N HIS A 373 0.56 11.29 8.26
CA HIS A 373 1.90 11.76 8.60
C HIS A 373 2.26 11.39 10.05
N ALA A 374 3.44 10.82 10.23
CA ALA A 374 3.99 10.52 11.55
C ALA A 374 4.22 11.82 12.33
N ALA A 375 3.75 11.87 13.58
CA ALA A 375 3.83 13.09 14.39
C ALA A 375 5.28 13.56 14.65
N GLN A 376 6.24 12.63 14.71
CA GLN A 376 7.64 12.95 15.00
C GLN A 376 8.47 13.28 13.76
N THR A 377 8.28 12.57 12.65
CA THR A 377 9.13 12.70 11.45
C THR A 377 8.47 13.51 10.33
N GLY A 378 7.14 13.64 10.35
CA GLY A 378 6.37 14.21 9.24
C GLY A 378 6.31 13.31 8.00
N GLU A 379 6.91 12.13 8.03
CA GLU A 379 6.89 11.17 6.92
C GLU A 379 5.52 10.49 6.83
N LEU A 380 5.12 10.13 5.62
CA LEU A 380 3.86 9.44 5.40
C LEU A 380 4.01 7.96 5.82
N GLN A 381 3.24 7.54 6.81
CA GLN A 381 3.17 6.16 7.27
C GLN A 381 1.80 5.57 7.00
N GLY A 382 1.73 4.24 6.96
CA GLY A 382 0.48 3.55 6.70
C GLY A 382 0.31 2.27 7.52
N THR A 383 -0.94 1.86 7.63
CA THR A 383 -1.35 0.59 8.22
C THR A 383 -2.33 -0.15 7.31
N MET A 384 -2.15 -1.47 7.20
CA MET A 384 -3.09 -2.37 6.53
C MET A 384 -3.35 -3.61 7.39
N GLY A 385 -4.61 -4.04 7.51
CA GLY A 385 -4.94 -5.29 8.18
C GLY A 385 -4.86 -6.51 7.28
N VAL A 386 -4.44 -7.63 7.84
CA VAL A 386 -4.44 -8.95 7.21
C VAL A 386 -4.95 -9.99 8.21
N GLY A 387 -5.56 -11.07 7.71
CA GLY A 387 -6.11 -12.09 8.59
C GLY A 387 -6.69 -13.28 7.86
N ALA A 388 -7.19 -14.23 8.66
CA ALA A 388 -7.75 -15.48 8.20
C ALA A 388 -8.94 -15.92 9.08
N GLY A 389 -9.88 -16.62 8.45
CA GLY A 389 -11.05 -17.18 9.11
C GLY A 389 -10.70 -18.54 9.69
N ILE A 390 -10.50 -18.59 11.01
CA ILE A 390 -10.04 -19.77 11.73
C ILE A 390 -11.23 -20.65 12.09
N VAL A 391 -11.17 -21.91 11.68
CA VAL A 391 -12.11 -22.99 12.04
C VAL A 391 -11.36 -24.08 12.81
N LEU A 392 -12.07 -25.09 13.32
CA LEU A 392 -11.46 -26.12 14.17
C LEU A 392 -10.36 -26.94 13.46
N ASP A 393 -10.47 -27.09 12.14
CA ASP A 393 -9.53 -27.82 11.30
C ASP A 393 -8.41 -26.93 10.72
N SER A 394 -8.34 -25.65 11.11
CA SER A 394 -7.29 -24.72 10.67
C SER A 394 -5.92 -25.14 11.20
N VAL A 395 -4.89 -24.97 10.37
CA VAL A 395 -3.49 -25.25 10.74
C VAL A 395 -2.72 -23.93 10.76
N ALA A 396 -2.14 -23.56 11.91
CA ALA A 396 -1.51 -22.25 12.09
C ALA A 396 -0.48 -21.89 11.01
N ALA A 397 0.31 -22.87 10.55
CA ALA A 397 1.29 -22.66 9.49
C ALA A 397 0.64 -22.28 8.15
N ASP A 398 -0.46 -22.94 7.79
CA ASP A 398 -1.19 -22.70 6.55
C ASP A 398 -1.91 -21.35 6.60
N GLU A 399 -2.53 -21.02 7.74
CA GLU A 399 -3.21 -19.74 7.96
C GLU A 399 -2.24 -18.55 7.94
N PHE A 400 -1.03 -18.74 8.49
CA PHE A 400 0.03 -17.75 8.40
C PHE A 400 0.48 -17.55 6.94
N ALA A 401 0.66 -18.63 6.18
CA ALA A 401 0.99 -18.56 4.77
C ALA A 401 -0.11 -17.86 3.94
N GLU A 402 -1.39 -18.12 4.25
CA GLU A 402 -2.53 -17.42 3.64
C GLU A 402 -2.49 -15.92 3.94
N CYS A 403 -2.17 -15.54 5.18
CA CYS A 403 -2.02 -14.13 5.56
C CYS A 403 -0.88 -13.45 4.80
N GLN A 404 0.26 -14.12 4.59
CA GLN A 404 1.35 -13.60 3.75
C GLN A 404 0.94 -13.46 2.28
N LEU A 405 0.17 -14.41 1.75
CA LEU A 405 -0.38 -14.33 0.40
C LEU A 405 -1.31 -13.11 0.25
N LYS A 406 -2.19 -12.86 1.22
CA LYS A 406 -3.04 -11.66 1.25
C LYS A 406 -2.21 -10.37 1.40
N ALA A 407 -1.15 -10.40 2.21
CA ALA A 407 -0.23 -9.29 2.37
C ALA A 407 0.53 -8.94 1.07
N SER A 408 0.71 -9.92 0.16
CA SER A 408 1.37 -9.71 -1.14
C SER A 408 0.67 -8.70 -2.06
N PHE A 409 -0.59 -8.35 -1.76
CA PHE A 409 -1.25 -7.19 -2.36
C PHE A 409 -0.44 -5.92 -2.14
N LEU A 410 0.03 -5.69 -0.91
CA LEU A 410 0.86 -4.56 -0.53
C LEU A 410 2.34 -4.80 -0.84
N THR A 411 2.91 -5.91 -0.35
CA THR A 411 4.36 -6.13 -0.38
C THR A 411 4.89 -6.45 -1.78
N GLY A 412 4.03 -7.00 -2.65
CA GLY A 412 4.34 -7.30 -4.04
C GLY A 412 4.01 -6.17 -5.03
N ALA A 413 3.55 -5.01 -4.57
CA ALA A 413 3.29 -3.87 -5.45
C ALA A 413 4.61 -3.35 -6.05
N GLU A 414 4.67 -3.24 -7.37
CA GLU A 414 5.89 -2.77 -8.06
C GLU A 414 6.04 -1.25 -7.91
N PRO A 415 7.22 -0.76 -7.50
CA PRO A 415 7.40 0.65 -7.20
C PRO A 415 7.76 1.52 -8.41
N GLY A 416 7.93 0.90 -9.60
CA GLY A 416 8.31 1.60 -10.83
C GLY A 416 9.82 1.79 -11.02
N PHE A 417 10.63 1.01 -10.29
CA PHE A 417 12.07 0.96 -10.45
C PHE A 417 12.62 -0.41 -10.04
N ASP A 418 13.85 -0.67 -10.46
CA ASP A 418 14.66 -1.81 -10.04
C ASP A 418 15.77 -1.36 -9.10
N LEU A 419 16.26 -2.27 -8.27
CA LEU A 419 17.54 -2.10 -7.58
C LEU A 419 18.66 -2.47 -8.53
N PHE A 420 19.80 -1.80 -8.44
CA PHE A 420 20.95 -2.19 -9.26
C PHE A 420 22.30 -1.94 -8.61
N GLU A 421 23.28 -2.72 -9.04
CA GLU A 421 24.67 -2.59 -8.70
C GLU A 421 25.53 -2.38 -9.95
N THR A 422 26.65 -1.70 -9.79
CA THR A 422 27.62 -1.51 -10.87
C THR A 422 29.01 -1.70 -10.32
N MET A 423 29.72 -2.67 -10.89
CA MET A 423 30.95 -3.24 -10.36
C MET A 423 32.03 -3.19 -11.43
N TYR A 424 33.27 -2.98 -10.99
CA TYR A 424 34.45 -3.35 -11.76
C TYR A 424 34.60 -4.86 -11.73
N ALA A 425 34.77 -5.50 -12.89
CA ALA A 425 34.96 -6.95 -12.98
C ALA A 425 36.05 -7.32 -13.99
N THR A 426 36.85 -8.33 -13.66
CA THR A 426 37.78 -9.01 -14.58
C THR A 426 37.60 -10.51 -14.45
N ARG A 427 38.18 -11.27 -15.40
CA ARG A 427 38.22 -12.72 -15.32
C ARG A 427 39.08 -13.20 -14.15
N GLU A 428 40.18 -12.52 -13.90
CA GLU A 428 41.23 -12.95 -12.96
C GLU A 428 40.91 -12.61 -11.51
N GLU A 429 40.33 -11.43 -11.25
CA GLU A 429 40.08 -10.92 -9.89
C GLU A 429 38.58 -10.97 -9.51
N GLY A 430 37.72 -11.33 -10.46
CA GLY A 430 36.27 -11.31 -10.28
C GLY A 430 35.71 -9.90 -10.14
N ALA A 431 34.53 -9.79 -9.52
CA ALA A 431 33.88 -8.52 -9.22
C ALA A 431 34.48 -7.87 -7.96
N ARG A 432 34.99 -6.65 -8.08
CA ARG A 432 35.59 -5.90 -6.98
C ARG A 432 34.54 -5.54 -5.92
N HIS A 433 34.91 -5.66 -4.65
CA HIS A 433 34.06 -5.35 -3.48
C HIS A 433 32.72 -6.11 -3.45
N LEU A 434 32.64 -7.30 -4.05
CA LEU A 434 31.41 -8.07 -4.23
C LEU A 434 30.56 -8.19 -2.95
N SER A 435 31.18 -8.51 -1.81
CA SER A 435 30.44 -8.65 -0.55
C SER A 435 29.73 -7.35 -0.12
N ARG A 436 30.37 -6.19 -0.30
CA ARG A 436 29.78 -4.88 0.03
C ARG A 436 28.65 -4.51 -0.94
N HIS A 437 28.78 -4.89 -2.22
CA HIS A 437 27.72 -4.73 -3.20
C HIS A 437 26.47 -5.56 -2.85
N LEU A 438 26.67 -6.83 -2.51
CA LEU A 438 25.58 -7.73 -2.12
C LEU A 438 24.94 -7.30 -0.79
N GLU A 439 25.72 -6.85 0.18
CA GLU A 439 25.20 -6.32 1.46
C GLU A 439 24.30 -5.09 1.23
N ARG A 440 24.72 -4.14 0.39
CA ARG A 440 23.90 -2.96 0.08
C ARG A 440 22.62 -3.34 -0.69
N LEU A 441 22.73 -4.26 -1.65
CA LEU A 441 21.59 -4.76 -2.40
C LEU A 441 20.60 -5.44 -1.45
N SER A 442 21.08 -6.31 -0.56
CA SER A 442 20.30 -7.03 0.45
C SER A 442 19.59 -6.09 1.41
N ARG A 443 20.30 -5.09 1.97
CA ARG A 443 19.70 -4.06 2.83
C ARG A 443 18.60 -3.28 2.11
N SER A 444 18.84 -2.89 0.86
CA SER A 444 17.84 -2.18 0.05
C SER A 444 16.63 -3.06 -0.26
N ALA A 445 16.87 -4.34 -0.57
CA ALA A 445 15.82 -5.30 -0.84
C ALA A 445 14.96 -5.57 0.41
N ALA A 446 15.58 -5.72 1.59
CA ALA A 446 14.85 -5.85 2.84
C ALA A 446 14.02 -4.61 3.18
N THR A 447 14.59 -3.41 3.01
CA THR A 447 13.92 -2.14 3.31
C THR A 447 12.73 -1.90 2.39
N LEU A 448 12.91 -2.09 1.08
CA LEU A 448 11.91 -1.79 0.05
C LEU A 448 11.06 -3.01 -0.35
N GLY A 449 11.24 -4.13 0.35
CA GLY A 449 10.53 -5.40 0.12
C GLY A 449 10.78 -6.05 -1.24
N PHE A 450 11.97 -5.91 -1.84
CA PHE A 450 12.33 -6.66 -3.05
C PHE A 450 12.63 -8.12 -2.67
N ASN A 451 12.17 -9.06 -3.49
CA ASN A 451 12.54 -10.46 -3.31
C ASN A 451 14.00 -10.66 -3.75
N LEU A 452 14.92 -10.82 -2.80
CA LEU A 452 16.32 -11.10 -3.14
C LEU A 452 16.53 -12.56 -3.59
N GLY A 453 15.64 -13.48 -3.21
CA GLY A 453 15.90 -14.91 -3.33
C GLY A 453 17.10 -15.35 -2.47
N ASP A 454 17.82 -16.37 -2.96
CA ASP A 454 19.08 -16.82 -2.33
C ASP A 454 20.26 -15.99 -2.85
N GLU A 455 20.89 -15.23 -1.96
CA GLU A 455 22.07 -14.41 -2.28
C GLU A 455 23.21 -15.26 -2.88
N ASN A 456 23.35 -16.53 -2.49
CA ASN A 456 24.40 -17.41 -3.01
C ASN A 456 24.20 -17.69 -4.50
N ASN A 457 22.95 -17.75 -4.98
CA ASN A 457 22.67 -17.92 -6.40
C ASN A 457 23.08 -16.67 -7.18
N ILE A 458 22.83 -15.47 -6.65
CA ILE A 458 23.29 -14.21 -7.26
C ILE A 458 24.83 -14.17 -7.31
N ARG A 459 25.48 -14.56 -6.22
CA ARG A 459 26.95 -14.64 -6.14
C ARG A 459 27.51 -15.61 -7.19
N ALA A 460 26.93 -16.81 -7.30
CA ALA A 460 27.35 -17.81 -8.29
C ALA A 460 27.18 -17.29 -9.73
N GLN A 461 26.07 -16.62 -10.04
CA GLN A 461 25.85 -15.99 -11.34
C GLN A 461 26.91 -14.93 -11.67
N ILE A 462 27.28 -14.09 -10.71
CA ILE A 462 28.33 -13.07 -10.88
C ILE A 462 29.69 -13.74 -11.13
N VAL A 463 30.05 -14.76 -10.36
CA VAL A 463 31.32 -15.48 -10.52
C VAL A 463 31.40 -16.14 -11.89
N ALA A 464 30.36 -16.90 -12.29
CA ALA A 464 30.29 -17.53 -13.61
C ALA A 464 30.37 -16.49 -14.74
N THR A 465 29.74 -15.33 -14.57
CA THR A 465 29.85 -14.24 -15.53
C THR A 465 31.28 -13.73 -15.63
N CYS A 466 31.97 -13.53 -14.50
CA CYS A 466 33.38 -13.11 -14.49
C CYS A 466 34.29 -14.12 -15.20
N GLU A 467 34.11 -15.42 -14.95
CA GLU A 467 34.90 -16.48 -15.58
C GLU A 467 34.74 -16.52 -17.11
N SER A 468 33.58 -16.10 -17.61
CA SER A 468 33.29 -15.99 -19.05
C SER A 468 33.88 -14.74 -19.72
N LEU A 469 34.40 -13.77 -18.95
CA LEU A 469 34.93 -12.53 -19.52
C LEU A 469 36.24 -12.75 -20.31
N PRO A 470 36.51 -11.92 -21.33
CA PRO A 470 37.83 -11.86 -21.93
C PRO A 470 38.94 -11.61 -20.89
N ALA A 471 40.01 -12.40 -20.97
CA ALA A 471 41.16 -12.28 -20.08
C ALA A 471 41.81 -10.89 -20.18
N ARG A 472 42.38 -10.42 -19.07
CA ARG A 472 43.12 -9.14 -18.93
C ARG A 472 42.36 -7.90 -19.40
N THR A 473 41.04 -7.98 -19.52
CA THR A 473 40.20 -6.88 -19.99
C THR A 473 39.23 -6.48 -18.87
N PRO A 474 39.33 -5.25 -18.36
CA PRO A 474 38.38 -4.73 -17.39
C PRO A 474 36.98 -4.52 -17.98
N HIS A 475 35.95 -4.87 -17.22
CA HIS A 475 34.56 -4.71 -17.60
C HIS A 475 33.78 -3.92 -16.53
N ARG A 476 32.81 -3.15 -17.00
CA ARG A 476 31.68 -2.66 -16.20
C ARG A 476 30.63 -3.75 -16.18
N MET A 477 30.45 -4.39 -15.02
CA MET A 477 29.35 -5.32 -14.77
C MET A 477 28.21 -4.59 -14.08
N ARG A 478 26.99 -4.70 -14.59
CA ARG A 478 25.77 -4.17 -13.97
C ARG A 478 24.83 -5.32 -13.65
N LEU A 479 24.47 -5.44 -12.37
CA LEU A 479 23.43 -6.34 -11.87
C LEU A 479 22.17 -5.51 -11.62
N ALA A 480 21.03 -5.88 -12.18
CA ALA A 480 19.72 -5.34 -11.83
C ALA A 480 18.89 -6.42 -11.11
N LEU A 481 18.06 -6.00 -10.16
CA LEU A 481 17.14 -6.81 -9.39
C LEU A 481 15.76 -6.16 -9.43
N SER A 482 14.81 -6.83 -10.06
CA SER A 482 13.40 -6.42 -10.08
C SER A 482 12.69 -6.77 -8.77
N LYS A 483 11.52 -6.17 -8.55
CA LYS A 483 10.70 -6.37 -7.34
C LYS A 483 10.39 -7.84 -7.04
N ASN A 484 10.12 -8.63 -8.08
CA ASN A 484 9.80 -10.06 -7.97
C ASN A 484 11.02 -10.99 -7.82
N GLY A 485 12.24 -10.43 -7.92
CA GLY A 485 13.48 -11.16 -7.71
C GLY A 485 14.16 -11.68 -8.97
N VAL A 486 13.73 -11.22 -10.15
CA VAL A 486 14.46 -11.51 -11.39
C VAL A 486 15.75 -10.69 -11.40
N THR A 487 16.88 -11.39 -11.56
CA THR A 487 18.19 -10.79 -11.73
C THR A 487 18.59 -10.69 -13.19
N HIS A 488 19.19 -9.57 -13.59
CA HIS A 488 19.75 -9.40 -14.92
C HIS A 488 21.17 -8.85 -14.84
N ILE A 489 22.13 -9.56 -15.42
CA ILE A 489 23.54 -9.15 -15.48
C ILE A 489 23.89 -8.72 -16.89
N THR A 490 24.44 -7.52 -17.02
CA THR A 490 25.01 -7.00 -18.27
C THR A 490 26.47 -6.64 -18.06
N VAL A 491 27.28 -6.84 -19.10
CA VAL A 491 28.71 -6.51 -19.08
C VAL A 491 29.07 -5.68 -20.31
N ALA A 492 29.94 -4.70 -20.11
CA ALA A 492 30.51 -3.89 -21.19
C ALA A 492 31.98 -3.63 -20.88
N VAL A 493 32.84 -3.57 -21.91
CA VAL A 493 34.26 -3.23 -21.74
C VAL A 493 34.38 -1.87 -21.05
N LEU A 494 35.23 -1.79 -20.03
CA LEU A 494 35.46 -0.55 -19.30
C LEU A 494 36.52 0.29 -20.01
N THR A 495 36.06 1.34 -20.71
CA THR A 495 36.98 2.30 -21.33
C THR A 495 37.79 3.06 -20.28
N PRO A 496 39.13 3.14 -20.42
CA PRO A 496 39.98 3.94 -19.55
C PRO A 496 39.57 5.41 -19.52
N LEU A 497 39.84 6.10 -18.42
CA LEU A 497 39.68 7.55 -18.38
C LEU A 497 40.78 8.20 -19.24
N PRO A 498 40.46 9.25 -20.01
CA PRO A 498 41.45 9.91 -20.88
C PRO A 498 42.53 10.65 -20.07
N ASN A 499 42.20 11.10 -18.85
CA ASN A 499 43.07 11.88 -17.99
C ASN A 499 43.12 11.28 -16.58
N GLN A 500 44.21 11.56 -15.86
CA GLN A 500 44.37 11.16 -14.46
C GLN A 500 43.45 11.94 -13.50
N ALA A 501 43.07 13.17 -13.89
CA ALA A 501 42.09 13.99 -13.18
C ALA A 501 40.89 14.29 -14.09
N VAL A 502 39.69 14.33 -13.51
CA VAL A 502 38.44 14.52 -14.24
C VAL A 502 37.77 15.85 -13.91
N GLY A 503 37.01 16.39 -14.87
CA GLY A 503 36.17 17.55 -14.65
C GLY A 503 34.87 17.21 -13.94
N VAL A 504 34.34 18.11 -13.13
CA VAL A 504 32.97 18.05 -12.61
C VAL A 504 32.25 19.37 -12.81
N LEU A 505 30.96 19.30 -13.11
CA LEU A 505 30.07 20.47 -13.17
C LEU A 505 29.29 20.61 -11.87
N LEU A 506 28.66 21.77 -11.66
CA LEU A 506 27.76 22.01 -10.53
C LEU A 506 26.33 22.13 -11.03
N ALA A 507 25.42 21.34 -10.45
CA ALA A 507 24.01 21.31 -10.79
C ALA A 507 23.33 22.71 -10.79
N PRO A 508 23.59 23.61 -9.81
CA PRO A 508 22.98 24.94 -9.78
C PRO A 508 23.34 25.80 -11.01
N ASP A 509 24.55 25.64 -11.55
CA ASP A 509 25.03 26.40 -12.71
C ASP A 509 24.42 25.89 -14.04
N HIS A 510 23.67 24.78 -13.98
CA HIS A 510 23.07 24.11 -15.13
C HIS A 510 21.56 23.84 -14.95
N HIS A 511 20.90 24.57 -14.05
CA HIS A 511 19.44 24.53 -13.87
C HIS A 511 18.87 23.15 -13.51
N PHE A 512 19.67 22.31 -12.83
CA PHE A 512 19.14 21.09 -12.23
C PHE A 512 18.37 21.41 -10.94
N PRO A 513 17.24 20.73 -10.68
CA PRO A 513 16.51 20.92 -9.44
C PRO A 513 17.33 20.44 -8.24
N ALA A 514 17.08 21.07 -7.09
CA ALA A 514 17.59 20.57 -5.83
C ALA A 514 16.97 19.21 -5.50
N THR A 515 17.77 18.32 -4.90
CA THR A 515 17.30 17.05 -4.36
C THR A 515 16.58 17.26 -3.02
N GLU A 516 15.65 16.38 -2.67
CA GLU A 516 14.96 16.43 -1.38
C GLU A 516 15.68 15.51 -0.40
N ALA A 517 16.38 16.07 0.58
CA ALA A 517 17.26 15.29 1.46
C ALA A 517 16.54 14.20 2.28
N HIS A 518 15.24 14.35 2.53
CA HIS A 518 14.40 13.37 3.22
C HIS A 518 13.82 12.30 2.29
N ASP A 519 14.08 12.35 0.97
CA ASP A 519 13.60 11.32 0.05
C ASP A 519 14.25 9.98 0.41
N PRO A 520 13.47 8.99 0.91
CA PRO A 520 14.01 7.74 1.43
C PRO A 520 14.72 6.93 0.34
N LEU A 521 14.42 7.18 -0.95
CA LEU A 521 15.03 6.45 -2.06
C LEU A 521 16.46 6.90 -2.35
N LEU A 522 16.93 8.04 -1.84
CA LEU A 522 18.31 8.50 -2.04
C LEU A 522 19.36 7.58 -1.40
N HIS A 523 18.96 6.80 -0.38
CA HIS A 523 19.83 5.81 0.27
C HIS A 523 19.89 4.47 -0.47
N HIS A 524 19.13 4.32 -1.56
CA HIS A 524 19.01 3.09 -2.31
C HIS A 524 19.46 3.29 -3.75
N LYS A 525 20.24 2.34 -4.29
CA LYS A 525 20.68 2.41 -5.69
C LYS A 525 19.58 1.88 -6.60
N THR A 526 18.63 2.75 -6.91
CA THR A 526 17.46 2.44 -7.74
C THR A 526 17.62 2.93 -9.17
N THR A 527 16.85 2.41 -10.12
CA THR A 527 16.80 2.95 -11.49
C THR A 527 16.07 4.29 -11.62
N ARG A 528 15.44 4.81 -10.56
CA ARG A 528 14.88 6.18 -10.51
C ARG A 528 16.03 7.20 -10.43
N ARG A 529 16.67 7.46 -11.57
CA ARG A 529 17.86 8.33 -11.67
C ARG A 529 17.81 9.27 -12.88
N ALA A 530 16.64 9.61 -13.39
CA ALA A 530 16.51 10.43 -14.61
C ALA A 530 17.30 11.75 -14.54
N GLU A 531 17.21 12.48 -13.43
CA GLU A 531 17.94 13.74 -13.21
C GLU A 531 19.46 13.52 -13.10
N TYR A 532 19.89 12.51 -12.33
CA TYR A 532 21.30 12.12 -12.23
C TYR A 532 21.88 11.68 -13.59
N ASP A 533 21.09 10.96 -14.37
CA ASP A 533 21.44 10.49 -15.71
C ASP A 533 21.54 11.64 -16.71
N ARG A 534 20.63 12.61 -16.63
CA ARG A 534 20.73 13.86 -17.39
C ARG A 534 21.99 14.63 -16.98
N GLY A 535 22.27 14.71 -15.68
CA GLY A 535 23.44 15.38 -15.11
C GLY A 535 24.77 14.87 -15.63
N TRP A 536 25.02 13.56 -15.58
CA TRP A 536 26.31 13.03 -16.05
C TRP A 536 26.42 13.02 -17.58
N ARG A 537 25.31 12.88 -18.32
CA ARG A 537 25.32 12.98 -19.79
C ARG A 537 25.64 14.40 -20.24
N GLU A 538 25.07 15.41 -19.59
CA GLU A 538 25.40 16.81 -19.85
C GLU A 538 26.85 17.13 -19.49
N ALA A 539 27.35 16.57 -18.39
CA ALA A 539 28.77 16.68 -18.05
C ALA A 539 29.66 16.15 -19.19
N GLU A 540 29.33 14.99 -19.75
CA GLU A 540 30.08 14.36 -20.83
C GLU A 540 30.13 15.22 -22.10
N THR A 541 29.02 15.86 -22.49
CA THR A 541 29.01 16.76 -23.66
C THR A 541 29.86 18.02 -23.47
N LYS A 542 30.11 18.40 -22.21
CA LYS A 542 30.95 19.53 -21.82
C LYS A 542 32.39 19.13 -21.44
N GLY A 543 32.78 17.87 -21.69
CA GLY A 543 34.12 17.36 -21.38
C GLY A 543 34.39 17.13 -19.89
N ALA A 544 33.35 17.16 -19.05
CA ALA A 544 33.38 16.78 -17.66
C ALA A 544 32.99 15.29 -17.49
N PHE A 545 33.26 14.73 -16.31
CA PHE A 545 32.95 13.34 -15.98
C PHE A 545 31.60 13.18 -15.28
N ASP A 546 31.21 14.15 -14.45
CA ASP A 546 29.98 14.10 -13.65
C ASP A 546 29.49 15.50 -13.30
N THR A 547 28.24 15.60 -12.85
CA THR A 547 27.63 16.82 -12.31
C THR A 547 27.33 16.61 -10.84
N LEU A 548 27.78 17.51 -9.97
CA LEU A 548 27.56 17.47 -8.52
C LEU A 548 26.22 18.14 -8.18
N PHE A 549 25.38 17.42 -7.43
CA PHE A 549 24.05 17.83 -7.02
C PHE A 549 24.03 18.41 -5.60
N PHE A 550 22.97 19.16 -5.32
CA PHE A 550 22.73 19.80 -4.03
C PHE A 550 21.29 19.54 -3.59
N ASN A 551 21.04 19.57 -2.29
CA ASN A 551 19.70 19.43 -1.74
C ASN A 551 19.00 20.78 -1.54
N GLU A 552 17.75 20.75 -1.09
CA GLU A 552 16.92 21.94 -0.87
C GLU A 552 17.49 22.91 0.18
N ARG A 553 18.43 22.44 1.01
CA ARG A 553 19.16 23.22 2.01
C ARG A 553 20.47 23.82 1.49
N GLY A 554 20.81 23.61 0.23
CA GLY A 554 22.07 24.06 -0.38
C GLY A 554 23.29 23.22 0.03
N GLU A 555 23.07 22.04 0.59
CA GLU A 555 24.14 21.10 0.95
C GLU A 555 24.51 20.25 -0.27
N LEU A 556 25.79 20.00 -0.47
CA LEU A 556 26.34 19.09 -1.45
C LEU A 556 25.87 17.67 -1.16
N THR A 557 25.41 16.96 -2.19
CA THR A 557 24.98 15.56 -2.08
C THR A 557 25.98 14.62 -2.74
N GLU A 558 25.78 14.31 -4.00
CA GLU A 558 26.60 13.41 -4.80
C GLU A 558 26.65 13.83 -6.27
N GLY A 559 27.48 13.14 -7.05
CA GLY A 559 27.45 13.22 -8.50
C GLY A 559 26.37 12.31 -9.11
N GLY A 560 26.07 12.51 -10.40
CA GLY A 560 25.18 11.62 -11.17
C GLY A 560 25.57 10.15 -11.13
N ARG A 561 26.86 9.83 -11.01
CA ARG A 561 27.38 8.45 -10.92
C ARG A 561 28.56 8.28 -9.96
N SER A 562 28.75 9.20 -9.02
CA SER A 562 29.87 9.19 -8.09
C SER A 562 29.52 9.82 -6.73
N ASN A 563 30.22 9.43 -5.67
CA ASN A 563 30.25 10.21 -4.42
C ASN A 563 31.44 11.18 -4.45
N VAL A 564 31.39 12.23 -3.65
CA VAL A 564 32.38 13.31 -3.64
C VAL A 564 33.05 13.44 -2.27
N PHE A 565 34.35 13.74 -2.31
CA PHE A 565 35.19 14.10 -1.17
C PHE A 565 35.88 15.44 -1.47
N VAL A 566 35.91 16.30 -0.46
CA VAL A 566 36.41 17.68 -0.52
C VAL A 566 37.51 17.85 0.53
N LYS A 567 38.68 18.31 0.11
CA LYS A 567 39.79 18.58 1.04
C LYS A 567 39.73 20.01 1.54
N LEU A 568 39.61 20.18 2.85
CA LEU A 568 39.56 21.48 3.53
C LEU A 568 40.48 21.45 4.75
N ALA A 569 41.36 22.45 4.85
CA ALA A 569 42.34 22.58 5.93
C ALA A 569 43.14 21.28 6.15
N GLY A 570 43.63 20.69 5.05
CA GLY A 570 44.42 19.46 5.07
C GLY A 570 43.63 18.16 5.26
N ARG A 571 42.34 18.20 5.58
CA ARG A 571 41.51 17.00 5.86
C ARG A 571 40.43 16.76 4.80
N TRP A 572 40.16 15.49 4.51
CA TRP A 572 39.12 15.08 3.56
C TRP A 572 37.75 14.95 4.23
N TRP A 573 36.73 15.46 3.56
CA TRP A 573 35.35 15.44 4.02
C TRP A 573 34.42 14.93 2.92
N THR A 574 33.42 14.14 3.26
CA THR A 574 32.32 13.75 2.35
C THR A 574 30.98 14.13 2.98
N PRO A 575 29.93 14.46 2.19
CA PRO A 575 28.65 14.79 2.78
C PRO A 575 28.06 13.61 3.57
N PRO A 576 27.41 13.85 4.72
CA PRO A 576 26.77 12.80 5.52
C PRO A 576 25.57 12.22 4.79
N LEU A 577 25.11 11.03 5.18
CA LEU A 577 23.91 10.43 4.61
C LEU A 577 22.68 11.36 4.77
N ALA A 578 22.56 12.06 5.90
CA ALA A 578 21.47 13.02 6.16
C ALA A 578 21.37 14.19 5.14
N SER A 579 22.39 14.41 4.31
CA SER A 579 22.33 15.35 3.18
C SER A 579 21.63 14.77 1.95
N GLY A 580 21.19 13.51 1.97
CA GLY A 580 20.53 12.84 0.82
C GLY A 580 21.52 12.15 -0.11
N VAL A 581 22.49 11.41 0.45
CA VAL A 581 23.57 10.77 -0.32
C VAL A 581 23.40 9.26 -0.37
N LEU A 582 23.74 8.65 -1.51
CA LEU A 582 23.80 7.20 -1.62
C LEU A 582 24.97 6.65 -0.79
N PRO A 583 24.75 5.61 0.05
CA PRO A 583 25.84 4.88 0.71
C PRO A 583 26.64 4.09 -0.34
N GLY A 584 27.56 4.78 -1.01
CA GLY A 584 28.42 4.21 -2.04
C GLY A 584 29.39 3.17 -1.49
N VAL A 585 29.58 2.07 -2.22
CA VAL A 585 30.56 1.02 -1.84
C VAL A 585 31.99 1.58 -1.79
N MET A 586 32.41 2.36 -2.79
CA MET A 586 33.75 2.97 -2.75
C MET A 586 33.86 4.06 -1.68
N ARG A 587 32.76 4.78 -1.40
CA ARG A 587 32.70 5.75 -0.30
C ARG A 587 32.95 5.06 1.04
N SER A 588 32.31 3.92 1.31
CA SER A 588 32.52 3.18 2.57
C SER A 588 33.96 2.66 2.67
N VAL A 589 34.52 2.13 1.57
CA VAL A 589 35.93 1.71 1.53
C VAL A 589 36.88 2.87 1.89
N LEU A 590 36.67 4.07 1.33
CA LEU A 590 37.50 5.23 1.64
C LEU A 590 37.34 5.77 3.06
N LEU A 591 36.16 5.59 3.68
CA LEU A 591 35.91 5.98 5.07
C LEU A 591 36.47 4.97 6.08
N GLU A 592 36.40 3.67 5.79
CA GLU A 592 36.81 2.59 6.71
C GLU A 592 38.28 2.19 6.55
N GLU A 593 38.69 1.92 5.31
CA GLU A 593 39.99 1.32 4.97
C GLU A 593 41.01 2.38 4.50
N GLY A 594 40.55 3.59 4.22
CA GLY A 594 41.37 4.73 3.79
C GLY A 594 42.15 5.38 4.92
N ALA A 595 42.94 4.60 5.68
CA ALA A 595 43.76 5.09 6.79
C ALA A 595 44.68 6.27 6.39
N ASP A 596 45.08 6.34 5.11
CA ASP A 596 45.89 7.44 4.54
C ASP A 596 45.05 8.69 4.17
N LEU A 597 43.75 8.53 3.92
CA LEU A 597 42.86 9.64 3.54
C LEU A 597 42.31 10.38 4.77
N GLN A 598 42.17 9.69 5.91
CA GLN A 598 41.60 10.22 7.17
C GLN A 598 40.28 10.99 6.97
N ALA A 599 39.45 10.49 6.05
CA ALA A 599 38.21 11.15 5.68
C ALA A 599 37.15 11.02 6.77
N ALA A 600 36.29 12.03 6.88
CA ALA A 600 35.12 11.99 7.77
C ALA A 600 33.92 12.66 7.12
N GLU A 601 32.76 12.49 7.74
CA GLU A 601 31.53 13.13 7.27
C GLU A 601 31.43 14.57 7.79
N LYS A 602 30.99 15.48 6.92
CA LYS A 602 30.68 16.88 7.27
C LYS A 602 29.69 17.42 6.25
N VAL A 603 28.72 18.22 6.71
CA VAL A 603 27.86 18.97 5.78
C VAL A 603 28.73 19.93 4.97
N LEU A 604 28.65 19.82 3.64
CA LEU A 604 29.45 20.58 2.69
C LEU A 604 28.51 21.43 1.83
N THR A 605 28.97 22.61 1.41
CA THR A 605 28.20 23.57 0.61
C THR A 605 28.93 23.90 -0.69
N GLN A 606 28.27 24.66 -1.57
CA GLN A 606 28.93 25.18 -2.78
C GLN A 606 30.13 26.07 -2.44
N ALA A 607 30.08 26.83 -1.34
CA ALA A 607 31.19 27.65 -0.89
C ALA A 607 32.40 26.79 -0.46
N ASP A 608 32.15 25.65 0.20
CA ASP A 608 33.23 24.70 0.55
C ASP A 608 33.91 24.14 -0.70
N LEU A 609 33.14 23.83 -1.76
CA LEU A 609 33.70 23.38 -3.03
C LEU A 609 34.58 24.44 -3.70
N MET A 610 34.20 25.72 -3.64
CA MET A 610 35.01 26.81 -4.20
C MET A 610 36.31 27.05 -3.42
N ASN A 611 36.31 26.74 -2.13
CA ASN A 611 37.47 26.89 -1.24
C ASN A 611 38.28 25.60 -1.07
N ALA A 612 37.95 24.54 -1.81
CA ALA A 612 38.57 23.24 -1.68
C ALA A 612 40.05 23.26 -2.12
N GLU A 613 40.93 22.68 -1.31
CA GLU A 613 42.34 22.46 -1.66
C GLU A 613 42.47 21.41 -2.77
N ALA A 614 41.58 20.42 -2.75
CA ALA A 614 41.50 19.35 -3.73
C ALA A 614 40.10 18.72 -3.71
N LEU A 615 39.70 18.16 -4.84
CA LEU A 615 38.48 17.35 -4.96
C LEU A 615 38.83 15.94 -5.38
N LEU A 616 38.03 15.00 -4.90
CA LEU A 616 38.11 13.59 -5.23
C LEU A 616 36.69 13.09 -5.45
N ILE A 617 36.45 12.41 -6.57
CA ILE A 617 35.21 11.67 -6.77
C ILE A 617 35.50 10.17 -6.68
N CYS A 618 34.51 9.39 -6.30
CA CYS A 618 34.67 7.94 -6.24
C CYS A 618 33.42 7.18 -6.66
N ASN A 619 33.64 6.01 -7.26
CA ASN A 619 32.63 4.97 -7.41
C ASN A 619 33.31 3.60 -7.47
N ALA A 620 32.54 2.53 -7.25
CA ALA A 620 33.09 1.17 -7.21
C ALA A 620 33.64 0.67 -8.56
N LEU A 621 33.28 1.34 -9.67
CA LEU A 621 33.74 0.99 -11.01
C LEU A 621 35.15 1.53 -11.30
N ARG A 622 35.44 2.78 -10.89
CA ARG A 622 36.68 3.50 -11.22
C ARG A 622 37.57 3.77 -10.02
N GLY A 623 37.14 3.43 -8.80
CA GLY A 623 37.86 3.75 -7.58
C GLY A 623 37.77 5.24 -7.27
N ALA A 624 38.82 5.77 -6.64
CA ALA A 624 38.95 7.18 -6.30
C ALA A 624 39.73 7.92 -7.40
N VAL A 625 39.21 9.05 -7.88
CA VAL A 625 39.78 9.82 -8.99
C VAL A 625 39.85 11.31 -8.61
N PRO A 626 41.01 11.97 -8.73
CA PRO A 626 41.12 13.42 -8.55
C PRO A 626 40.16 14.17 -9.47
N ALA A 627 39.50 15.19 -8.93
CA ALA A 627 38.52 15.98 -9.66
C ALA A 627 38.87 17.47 -9.63
N ARG A 628 38.37 18.22 -10.62
CA ARG A 628 38.41 19.68 -10.67
C ARG A 628 37.10 20.22 -11.21
N ILE A 629 36.67 21.37 -10.71
CA ILE A 629 35.45 22.03 -11.19
C ILE A 629 35.73 22.61 -12.58
N ILE A 630 34.86 22.33 -13.54
CA ILE A 630 34.85 22.98 -14.85
C ILE A 630 33.84 24.13 -14.78
N ARG A 631 34.30 25.32 -15.16
CA ARG A 631 33.48 26.54 -15.24
C ARG A 631 33.04 26.81 -16.66
#